data_AF-A0A1I3TEG5-F1
#
_entry.id   AF-A0A1I3TEG5-F1
#
_cell.length_a   1.000
_cell.length_b   1.000
_cell.length_c   1.000
_cell.angle_alpha   90.00
_cell.angle_beta   90.00
_cell.angle_gamma   90.00
#
_symmetry.space_group_name_H-M   'P 1'
#
loop_
_entity.id
_entity.type
_entity.pdbx_description
1 polymer ?
#
loop_
_entity_poly.entity_id
_entity_poly.type
_entity_poly.pdbx_seq_one_letter_code
_entity_poly.pdbx_strand_id
1 'polypeptide(L)'
;MKHLIYALPLIALTTGAAFAQNGPRLPMNEIASEIGVSEAQLKQCFKDNAPSREEMKAAKESGKRPDGERGPNPELISCLQEHNPEITAESFKAVMKEHRPERPAQN
;
A
#
# COMPACT_ATOMS: atom_id res chain seq x y z
N MET A 1 -55.18 22.43 28.17
CA MET A 1 -54.46 23.53 27.50
C MET A 1 -53.06 23.00 27.21
N LYS A 2 -52.76 22.39 26.05
CA LYS A 2 -52.80 22.86 24.66
C LYS A 2 -51.62 23.81 24.35
N HIS A 3 -50.57 23.18 23.78
CA HIS A 3 -49.44 23.66 22.96
C HIS A 3 -48.32 24.49 23.60
N LEU A 4 -47.06 24.07 23.35
CA LEU A 4 -46.06 24.77 22.51
C LEU A 4 -44.68 24.09 22.67
N ILE A 5 -44.31 23.19 21.76
CA ILE A 5 -43.26 23.38 20.74
C ILE A 5 -41.92 23.80 21.38
N TYR A 6 -41.06 22.82 21.68
CA TYR A 6 -39.63 23.06 21.79
C TYR A 6 -38.94 22.55 20.52
N ALA A 7 -38.37 23.51 19.79
CA ALA A 7 -37.67 23.33 18.54
C ALA A 7 -36.43 22.44 18.74
N LEU A 8 -36.34 21.36 17.96
CA LEU A 8 -35.11 20.61 17.78
C LEU A 8 -34.11 21.50 17.01
N PRO A 9 -32.90 21.75 17.53
CA PRO A 9 -31.83 22.26 16.69
C PRO A 9 -31.29 21.09 15.87
N LEU A 10 -31.58 21.13 14.56
CA LEU A 10 -30.91 20.29 13.56
C LEU A 10 -29.44 20.76 13.47
N ILE A 11 -28.55 20.12 14.22
CA ILE A 11 -27.10 20.33 14.06
C ILE A 11 -26.66 19.46 12.88
N ALA A 12 -26.61 20.08 11.70
CA ALA A 12 -25.95 19.51 10.53
C ALA A 12 -24.43 19.56 10.75
N LEU A 13 -23.86 18.45 11.25
CA LEU A 13 -22.42 18.23 11.22
C LEU A 13 -22.03 17.89 9.78
N THR A 14 -21.56 18.91 9.08
CA THR A 14 -20.86 18.80 7.81
C THR A 14 -19.73 17.78 7.95
N THR A 15 -19.86 16.63 7.30
CA THR A 15 -18.75 15.71 7.08
C THR A 15 -17.75 16.39 6.15
N GLY A 16 -16.80 17.11 6.74
CA GLY A 16 -15.61 17.56 6.04
C GLY A 16 -14.81 16.34 5.62
N ALA A 17 -14.92 15.93 4.35
CA ALA A 17 -13.98 15.00 3.77
C ALA A 17 -12.61 15.69 3.74
N ALA A 18 -11.78 15.38 4.73
CA ALA A 18 -10.37 15.68 4.68
C ALA A 18 -9.78 14.89 3.50
N PHE A 19 -9.52 15.56 2.38
CA PHE A 19 -8.81 14.98 1.26
C PHE A 19 -7.41 14.56 1.74
N ALA A 20 -7.22 13.27 1.98
CA ALA A 20 -5.92 12.70 2.29
C ALA A 20 -4.99 12.92 1.08
N GLN A 21 -4.04 13.85 1.22
CA GLN A 21 -3.00 14.16 0.22
C GLN A 21 -1.94 13.05 0.07
N ASN A 22 -2.19 11.87 0.62
CA ASN A 22 -1.33 10.71 0.47
C ASN A 22 -2.25 9.54 0.13
N GLY A 23 -2.07 8.93 -1.04
CA GLY A 23 -2.77 7.69 -1.38
C GLY A 23 -2.55 6.62 -0.30
N PRO A 24 -3.39 5.56 -0.26
CA PRO A 24 -3.30 4.59 0.82
C PRO A 24 -1.91 3.95 0.83
N ARG A 25 -1.24 4.00 1.99
CA ARG A 25 0.10 3.44 2.18
C ARG A 25 0.00 1.92 2.24
N LEU A 26 1.03 1.23 1.75
CA LEU A 26 1.13 -0.22 1.89
C LEU A 26 1.20 -0.62 3.38
N PRO A 27 0.39 -1.58 3.82
CA PRO A 27 0.37 -2.10 5.19
C PRO A 27 1.59 -3.01 5.44
N MET A 28 2.76 -2.39 5.68
CA MET A 28 4.05 -3.11 5.74
C MET A 28 4.14 -4.12 6.89
N ASN A 29 3.47 -3.86 8.00
CA ASN A 29 3.50 -4.78 9.14
C ASN A 29 2.68 -6.04 8.84
N GLU A 30 1.49 -5.87 8.26
CA GLU A 30 0.61 -6.96 7.84
C GLU A 30 1.30 -7.84 6.78
N ILE A 31 1.87 -7.21 5.74
CA ILE A 31 2.62 -7.91 4.69
C ILE A 31 3.79 -8.69 5.29
N ALA A 32 4.58 -8.07 6.18
CA ALA A 32 5.72 -8.72 6.81
C ALA A 32 5.30 -9.94 7.62
N SER A 33 4.22 -9.79 8.40
CA SER A 33 3.66 -10.87 9.22
C SER A 33 3.17 -12.05 8.37
N GLU A 34 2.50 -11.77 7.25
CA GLU A 34 1.99 -12.81 6.34
C GLU A 34 3.09 -13.58 5.61
N ILE A 35 4.19 -12.92 5.25
CA ILE A 35 5.33 -13.59 4.61
C ILE A 35 6.35 -14.13 5.62
N GLY A 36 6.11 -14.01 6.92
CA GLY A 36 6.97 -14.59 7.96
C GLY A 36 8.31 -13.87 8.15
N VAL A 37 8.37 -12.56 7.95
CA VAL A 37 9.55 -11.72 8.24
C VAL A 37 9.17 -10.57 9.18
N SER A 38 10.16 -9.92 9.79
CA SER A 38 9.89 -8.68 10.53
C SER A 38 9.67 -7.50 9.57
N GLU A 39 8.87 -6.52 10.00
CA GLU A 39 8.67 -5.26 9.25
C GLU A 39 10.01 -4.56 8.96
N ALA A 40 10.97 -4.64 9.88
CA ALA A 40 12.30 -4.07 9.70
C ALA A 40 13.09 -4.74 8.57
N GLN A 41 13.08 -6.08 8.51
CA GLN A 41 13.68 -6.86 7.43
C GLN A 41 13.01 -6.56 6.10
N LEU A 42 11.67 -6.52 6.07
CA LEU A 42 10.92 -6.19 4.86
C LEU A 42 11.32 -4.80 4.32
N LYS A 43 11.30 -3.78 5.18
CA LYS A 43 11.69 -2.41 4.80
C LYS A 43 13.13 -2.33 4.33
N GLN A 44 14.04 -3.07 4.96
CA GLN A 44 15.44 -3.10 4.58
C GLN A 44 15.62 -3.73 3.20
N CYS A 45 15.00 -4.89 2.94
CA CYS A 45 15.02 -5.52 1.63
C CYS A 45 14.42 -4.62 0.53
N PHE A 46 13.32 -3.92 0.80
CA PHE A 46 12.76 -2.94 -0.14
C PHE A 46 13.70 -1.76 -0.41
N LYS A 47 14.40 -1.28 0.62
CA LYS A 47 15.33 -0.16 0.50
C LYS A 47 16.56 -0.53 -0.32
N ASP A 48 17.12 -1.72 -0.09
CA ASP A 48 18.33 -2.17 -0.76
C ASP A 48 18.08 -2.56 -2.22
N ASN A 49 16.86 -3.01 -2.52
CA ASN A 49 16.42 -3.41 -3.86
C ASN A 49 15.50 -2.37 -4.51
N ALA A 50 15.59 -1.11 -4.07
CA ALA A 50 14.81 -0.03 -4.64
C ALA A 50 15.26 0.21 -6.10
N PRO A 51 14.31 0.46 -7.02
CA PRO A 51 14.65 0.76 -8.41
C PRO A 51 15.53 2.01 -8.51
N SER A 52 16.47 1.99 -9.44
CA SER A 52 17.35 3.12 -9.75
C SER A 52 16.55 4.36 -10.16
N ARG A 53 17.19 5.52 -10.13
CA ARG A 53 16.57 6.78 -10.54
C ARG A 53 16.13 6.73 -12.00
N GLU A 54 16.93 6.09 -12.85
CA GLU A 54 16.68 5.91 -14.27
C GLU A 54 15.48 5.01 -14.51
N GLU A 55 15.38 3.88 -13.80
CA GLU A 55 14.21 2.99 -13.85
C GLU A 55 12.94 3.70 -13.37
N MET A 56 13.06 4.48 -12.29
CA MET A 56 11.96 5.31 -11.79
C MET A 56 11.52 6.37 -12.80
N LYS A 57 12.47 6.96 -13.55
CA LYS A 57 12.15 7.91 -14.63
C LYS A 57 11.45 7.20 -15.79
N ALA A 58 11.95 6.07 -16.24
CA ALA A 58 11.35 5.29 -17.33
C ALA A 58 9.93 4.79 -16.97
N ALA A 59 9.72 4.36 -15.72
CA ALA A 59 8.42 4.00 -15.18
C ALA A 59 7.42 5.18 -15.26
N LYS A 60 7.87 6.37 -14.85
CA LYS A 60 7.04 7.58 -14.92
C LYS A 60 6.66 7.95 -16.35
N GLU A 61 7.60 7.87 -17.30
CA GLU A 61 7.38 8.20 -18.71
C GLU A 61 6.46 7.18 -19.41
N SER A 62 6.61 5.89 -19.07
CA SER A 62 5.78 4.82 -19.64
C SER A 62 4.42 4.66 -18.97
N GLY A 63 4.20 5.30 -17.81
CA GLY A 63 3.02 5.07 -16.98
C GLY A 63 2.95 3.65 -16.38
N LYS A 64 4.02 2.86 -16.50
CA LYS A 64 4.13 1.51 -15.96
C LYS A 64 4.99 1.53 -14.71
N ARG A 65 4.81 0.54 -13.83
CA ARG A 65 5.68 0.37 -12.67
C ARG A 65 7.10 -0.05 -13.10
N PRO A 66 8.15 0.32 -12.36
CA PRO A 66 9.53 -0.16 -12.62
C PRO A 66 9.61 -1.69 -12.61
N ASP A 67 8.86 -2.32 -11.70
CA ASP A 67 8.68 -3.76 -11.50
C ASP A 67 7.61 -4.39 -12.42
N GLY A 68 6.85 -3.55 -13.15
CA GLY A 68 5.99 -3.93 -14.27
C GLY A 68 5.09 -5.17 -14.05
N GLU A 69 4.97 -5.99 -15.11
CA GLU A 69 4.30 -7.31 -15.11
C GLU A 69 5.26 -8.45 -14.76
N ARG A 70 6.57 -8.18 -14.64
CA ARG A 70 7.59 -9.20 -14.33
C ARG A 70 7.47 -9.71 -12.90
N GLY A 71 6.84 -8.94 -12.02
CA GLY A 71 6.77 -9.24 -10.60
C GLY A 71 7.96 -8.63 -9.84
N PRO A 72 8.13 -9.02 -8.56
CA PRO A 72 9.19 -8.48 -7.71
C PRO A 72 10.57 -8.70 -8.33
N ASN A 73 11.47 -7.74 -8.14
CA ASN A 73 12.89 -7.90 -8.47
C ASN A 73 13.41 -9.24 -7.89
N PRO A 74 14.07 -10.12 -8.66
CA PRO A 74 14.67 -11.34 -8.12
C PRO A 74 15.57 -11.10 -6.90
N GLU A 75 16.31 -9.99 -6.88
CA GLU A 75 17.18 -9.63 -5.77
C GLU A 75 16.38 -9.32 -4.48
N LEU A 76 15.19 -8.72 -4.63
CA LEU A 76 14.25 -8.53 -3.51
C LEU A 76 13.80 -9.88 -2.95
N ILE A 77 13.48 -10.86 -3.80
CA ILE A 77 13.09 -12.20 -3.36
C ILE A 77 14.25 -12.90 -2.65
N SER A 78 15.46 -12.82 -3.20
CA SER A 78 16.65 -13.37 -2.55
C SER A 78 16.90 -12.75 -1.17
N CYS A 79 16.77 -11.42 -1.03
CA CYS A 79 16.89 -10.76 0.27
C CYS A 79 15.85 -11.26 1.28
N LEU A 80 14.60 -11.43 0.86
CA LEU A 80 13.54 -11.95 1.74
C LEU A 80 13.81 -13.41 2.14
N GLN A 81 14.38 -14.21 1.23
CA GLN A 81 14.74 -15.61 1.49
C GLN A 81 15.89 -15.78 2.50
N GLU A 82 16.75 -14.77 2.68
CA GLU A 82 17.74 -14.76 3.77
C GLU A 82 17.09 -14.73 5.17
N HIS A 83 15.84 -14.26 5.25
CA HIS A 83 15.10 -14.15 6.50
C HIS A 83 14.00 -15.20 6.63
N ASN A 84 13.40 -15.61 5.52
CA ASN A 84 12.47 -16.73 5.44
C ASN A 84 12.69 -17.52 4.14
N PRO A 85 13.42 -18.64 4.17
CA PRO A 85 13.77 -19.41 2.98
C PRO A 85 12.56 -20.08 2.31
N GLU A 86 11.41 -20.15 2.97
CA GLU A 86 10.18 -20.70 2.39
C GLU A 86 9.44 -19.69 1.48
N ILE A 87 9.84 -18.41 1.49
CA ILE A 87 9.25 -17.40 0.61
C ILE A 87 9.54 -17.74 -0.85
N THR A 88 8.49 -17.69 -1.66
CA THR A 88 8.55 -17.80 -3.11
C THR A 88 8.15 -16.49 -3.78
N ALA A 89 8.58 -16.28 -5.02
CA ALA A 89 8.12 -15.12 -5.79
C ALA A 89 6.59 -15.10 -5.93
N GLU A 90 5.98 -16.27 -6.08
CA GLU A 90 4.53 -16.48 -6.20
C GLU A 90 3.78 -16.07 -4.92
N SER A 91 4.22 -16.55 -3.76
CA SER A 91 3.60 -16.21 -2.47
C SER A 91 3.71 -14.71 -2.18
N PHE A 92 4.88 -14.11 -2.40
CA PHE A 92 5.07 -12.68 -2.23
C PHE A 92 4.17 -11.86 -3.17
N LYS A 93 4.07 -12.26 -4.45
CA LYS A 93 3.15 -11.63 -5.42
C LYS A 93 1.69 -11.71 -4.97
N ALA A 94 1.27 -12.82 -4.39
CA ALA A 94 -0.09 -12.99 -3.89
C ALA A 94 -0.39 -12.02 -2.74
N VAL A 95 0.47 -11.97 -1.72
CA VAL A 95 0.34 -11.04 -0.58
C VAL A 95 0.34 -9.59 -1.05
N MET A 96 1.29 -9.20 -1.91
CA MET A 96 1.35 -7.83 -2.44
C MET A 96 0.13 -7.43 -3.28
N LYS A 97 -0.54 -8.41 -3.91
CA LYS A 97 -1.77 -8.19 -4.67
C LYS A 97 -2.97 -7.99 -3.73
N GLU A 98 -3.04 -8.74 -2.64
CA GLU A 98 -4.09 -8.64 -1.63
C GLU A 98 -4.05 -7.28 -0.90
N HIS A 99 -2.85 -6.87 -0.49
CA HIS A 99 -2.63 -5.58 0.19
C HIS A 99 -2.50 -4.38 -0.75
N ARG A 100 -2.80 -4.57 -2.04
CA ARG A 100 -2.70 -3.48 -3.01
C ARG A 100 -3.76 -2.42 -2.68
N PRO A 101 -3.36 -1.17 -2.41
CA PRO A 101 -4.32 -0.10 -2.20
C PRO A 101 -5.16 0.10 -3.46
N GLU A 102 -6.49 0.14 -3.29
CA GLU A 102 -7.40 0.52 -4.38
C GLU A 102 -6.99 1.90 -4.88
N ARG A 103 -6.88 2.03 -6.21
CA ARG A 103 -6.74 3.37 -6.79
C ARG A 103 -8.06 4.09 -6.52
N PRO A 104 -8.06 5.30 -5.92
CA PRO A 104 -9.27 6.09 -5.87
C PRO A 104 -9.79 6.24 -7.30
N ALA A 105 -11.09 6.00 -7.49
CA ALA A 105 -11.75 6.20 -8.77
C ALA A 105 -11.41 7.60 -9.28
N GLN A 106 -10.74 7.68 -10.43
CA GLN A 106 -10.53 8.95 -11.09
C GLN A 106 -11.86 9.32 -11.75
N ASN A 107 -12.68 10.08 -11.04
CA ASN A 107 -13.80 10.82 -11.64
C ASN A 107 -13.26 12.08 -12.32
#